data_AF-A0A9J6G043-F1
#
_entry.id   AF-A0A9J6G043-F1
#
_cell.length_a   1.000
_cell.length_b   1.000
_cell.length_c   1.000
_cell.angle_alpha   90.00
_cell.angle_beta   90.00
_cell.angle_gamma   90.00
#
_symmetry.space_group_name_H-M   'P 1'
#
loop_
_entity.id
_entity.type
_entity.pdbx_description
1 polymer ?
#
loop_
_entity_poly.entity_id
_entity_poly.type
_entity_poly.pdbx_seq_one_letter_code
_entity_poly.pdbx_strand_id
1 'polypeptide(L)'
;MELGRFRHVPCCLLVLSLALTGVLPLGCPYGDPRHSICRFRPQACPGKQLLRSGGVTKAQQVRILDLHNQLRAWVAGGFQTGLPPAANMRALSWDDELAVIAQRWADQCTDGHDKERSVSRFHVGQNVALVWTYEYEDDLLDEPDWDSQIYAWYNEATEFHFKSASISPFQFSKKLGHFTQLVWADTYKIGCGYAYYRQSVRGLTKIYVCNYGPGGNIIGTSMYEQSPVATCRPGLVPAINTYNGLCDKDPFHVGIDDENDDLEDTFGSATHVVSSSPLQSFQTFLLNSPVPHAASPFPSSSSNYFLLGRIRRTSPKTQQQQRQNATRRSFA
;
A
#
# COMPACT_ATOMS: atom_id res chain seq x y z
N MET A 1 -69.05 -61.95 -16.70
CA MET A 1 -68.34 -62.07 -17.98
C MET A 1 -67.74 -60.69 -18.26
N GLU A 2 -66.45 -60.41 -18.36
CA GLU A 2 -65.14 -61.09 -18.35
C GLU A 2 -64.15 -59.99 -17.93
N LEU A 3 -63.42 -60.10 -16.81
CA LEU A 3 -61.97 -60.39 -16.74
C LEU A 3 -61.11 -60.03 -17.96
N GLY A 4 -60.25 -59.01 -17.80
CA GLY A 4 -59.12 -58.71 -18.71
C GLY A 4 -58.05 -57.83 -18.03
N ARG A 5 -57.24 -58.41 -17.15
CA ARG A 5 -55.79 -58.69 -17.28
C ARG A 5 -54.84 -57.47 -17.24
N PHE A 6 -54.04 -57.49 -16.16
CA PHE A 6 -52.85 -56.70 -15.86
C PHE A 6 -51.82 -56.61 -16.99
N ARG A 7 -51.17 -55.44 -17.10
CA ARG A 7 -49.73 -55.36 -17.37
C ARG A 7 -49.09 -54.34 -16.43
N HIS A 8 -48.21 -54.85 -15.56
CA HIS A 8 -47.32 -54.06 -14.72
C HIS A 8 -46.38 -53.23 -15.58
N VAL A 9 -46.31 -51.92 -15.30
CA VAL A 9 -45.21 -51.06 -15.73
C VAL A 9 -44.12 -51.20 -14.66
N PRO A 10 -42.89 -51.61 -15.01
CA PRO A 10 -41.81 -51.67 -14.03
C PRO A 10 -41.44 -50.24 -13.63
N CYS A 11 -41.49 -49.99 -12.32
CA CYS A 11 -40.98 -48.79 -11.67
C CYS A 11 -39.46 -48.74 -11.90
N CYS A 12 -39.02 -48.01 -12.93
CA CYS A 12 -37.63 -47.59 -13.05
C CYS A 12 -37.34 -46.59 -11.93
N LEU A 13 -36.79 -47.10 -10.83
CA LEU A 13 -36.04 -46.32 -9.84
C LEU A 13 -34.91 -45.60 -10.58
N LEU A 14 -35.17 -44.36 -10.98
CA LEU A 14 -34.15 -43.39 -11.35
C LEU A 14 -33.39 -43.08 -10.05
N VAL A 15 -32.34 -43.87 -9.79
CA VAL A 15 -31.31 -43.50 -8.83
C VAL A 15 -30.63 -42.28 -9.42
N LEU A 16 -31.09 -41.10 -9.02
CA LEU A 16 -30.41 -39.85 -9.29
C LEU A 16 -29.12 -39.90 -8.47
N SER A 17 -28.07 -40.48 -9.06
CA SER A 17 -26.71 -40.31 -8.55
C SER A 17 -26.38 -38.83 -8.73
N LEU A 18 -26.60 -38.06 -7.66
CA LEU A 18 -25.93 -36.79 -7.46
C LEU A 18 -24.43 -37.14 -7.38
N ALA A 19 -23.77 -37.17 -8.53
CA ALA A 19 -22.35 -36.98 -8.58
C ALA A 19 -22.12 -35.58 -8.02
N LEU A 20 -21.85 -35.50 -6.71
CA LEU A 20 -21.06 -34.41 -6.18
C LEU A 20 -19.73 -34.50 -6.95
N THR A 21 -19.64 -33.79 -8.06
CA THR A 21 -18.36 -33.34 -8.58
C THR A 21 -17.80 -32.45 -7.49
N GLY A 22 -17.09 -33.06 -6.54
CA GLY A 22 -16.26 -32.34 -5.60
C GLY A 22 -15.38 -31.45 -6.45
N VAL A 23 -15.62 -30.14 -6.37
CA VAL A 23 -14.65 -29.15 -6.81
C VAL A 23 -13.44 -29.44 -5.94
N LEU A 24 -12.48 -30.17 -6.49
CA LEU A 24 -11.14 -30.31 -5.92
C LEU A 24 -10.72 -28.90 -5.51
N PRO A 25 -10.17 -28.69 -4.29
CA PRO A 25 -9.65 -27.38 -3.96
C PRO A 25 -8.60 -27.08 -5.03
N LEU A 26 -8.90 -26.12 -5.90
CA LEU A 26 -7.98 -25.69 -6.93
C LEU A 26 -6.65 -25.48 -6.22
N GLY A 27 -5.62 -26.18 -6.69
CA GLY A 27 -4.28 -26.02 -6.19
C GLY A 27 -3.90 -24.53 -6.14
N CYS A 28 -2.94 -24.19 -5.30
CA CYS A 28 -2.38 -22.84 -5.24
C CYS A 28 -2.20 -22.29 -6.66
N PRO A 29 -2.86 -21.17 -7.05
CA PRO A 29 -2.75 -20.64 -8.41
C PRO A 29 -1.34 -20.12 -8.73
N TYR A 30 -0.46 -20.08 -7.73
CA TYR A 30 0.94 -19.73 -7.84
C TYR A 30 1.80 -20.98 -7.64
N GLY A 31 2.98 -21.03 -8.27
CA GLY A 31 3.86 -22.19 -8.19
C GLY A 31 4.45 -22.45 -6.78
N ASP A 32 4.39 -21.49 -5.86
CA ASP A 32 4.92 -21.61 -4.51
C ASP A 32 3.78 -21.69 -3.46
N PRO A 33 3.68 -22.78 -2.67
CA PRO A 33 2.66 -22.90 -1.62
C PRO A 33 2.80 -21.88 -0.48
N ARG A 34 3.95 -21.20 -0.38
CA ARG A 34 4.18 -20.11 0.58
C ARG A 34 3.63 -18.78 0.08
N HIS A 35 3.22 -18.69 -1.19
CA HIS A 35 2.67 -17.47 -1.79
C HIS A 35 1.45 -16.98 -0.99
N SER A 36 1.34 -15.67 -0.79
CA SER A 36 0.33 -15.06 0.09
C SER A 36 -1.10 -15.46 -0.25
N ILE A 37 -1.43 -15.57 -1.54
CA ILE A 37 -2.77 -16.02 -2.00
C ILE A 37 -3.09 -17.46 -1.57
N CYS A 38 -2.07 -18.30 -1.45
CA CYS A 38 -2.24 -19.72 -1.17
C CYS A 38 -2.16 -20.03 0.33
N ARG A 39 -1.26 -19.34 1.03
CA ARG A 39 -1.04 -19.52 2.46
C ARG A 39 -2.16 -18.91 3.30
N PHE A 40 -2.70 -17.78 2.89
CA PHE A 40 -3.57 -16.98 3.73
C PHE A 40 -5.00 -16.89 3.21
N ARG A 41 -5.95 -16.88 4.15
CA ARG A 41 -7.36 -16.62 3.87
C ARG A 41 -7.61 -15.10 3.85
N PRO A 42 -8.57 -14.61 3.06
CA PRO A 42 -8.95 -13.20 3.14
C PRO A 42 -9.58 -12.93 4.51
N GLN A 43 -9.50 -11.68 4.97
CA GLN A 43 -10.10 -11.17 6.21
C GLN A 43 -9.75 -11.99 7.48
N ALA A 44 -8.58 -12.61 7.53
CA ALA A 44 -8.25 -13.57 8.59
C ALA A 44 -7.90 -12.93 9.95
N CYS A 45 -7.15 -11.83 9.92
CA CYS A 45 -6.78 -10.99 11.07
C CYS A 45 -6.55 -11.74 12.40
N PRO A 46 -5.65 -12.75 12.46
CA PRO A 46 -5.57 -13.68 13.58
C PRO A 46 -5.26 -12.99 14.91
N GLY A 47 -6.08 -13.31 15.93
CA GLY A 47 -5.95 -12.81 17.30
C GLY A 47 -6.31 -11.33 17.47
N LYS A 48 -6.97 -10.72 16.48
CA LYS A 48 -7.35 -9.31 16.43
C LYS A 48 -8.78 -9.18 15.94
N GLN A 49 -9.42 -8.03 16.21
CA GLN A 49 -10.75 -7.74 15.69
C GLN A 49 -10.61 -6.92 14.42
N LEU A 50 -10.92 -7.51 13.27
CA LEU A 50 -10.99 -6.78 12.01
C LEU A 50 -12.19 -5.83 12.03
N LEU A 51 -11.95 -4.55 11.75
CA LEU A 51 -12.98 -3.50 11.71
C LEU A 51 -13.34 -3.17 10.26
N ARG A 52 -12.33 -3.04 9.39
CA ARG A 52 -12.49 -2.92 7.94
C ARG A 52 -11.39 -3.68 7.22
N SER A 53 -11.77 -4.30 6.10
CA SER A 53 -10.88 -4.88 5.11
C SER A 53 -11.49 -4.67 3.74
N GLY A 54 -10.62 -4.63 2.73
CA GLY A 54 -11.00 -4.49 1.35
C GLY A 54 -11.24 -3.04 0.94
N GLY A 55 -11.11 -2.81 -0.37
CA GLY A 55 -11.63 -1.62 -1.02
C GLY A 55 -10.72 -0.41 -0.90
N VAL A 56 -9.52 -0.52 -1.49
CA VAL A 56 -8.92 0.67 -2.12
C VAL A 56 -9.87 1.08 -3.23
N THR A 57 -10.71 2.08 -2.96
CA THR A 57 -11.75 2.54 -3.89
C THR A 57 -11.12 3.05 -5.17
N LYS A 58 -11.85 3.09 -6.29
CA LYS A 58 -11.30 3.64 -7.55
C LYS A 58 -10.76 5.07 -7.38
N ALA A 59 -11.42 5.91 -6.57
CA ALA A 59 -10.91 7.23 -6.22
C ALA A 59 -9.56 7.17 -5.46
N GLN A 60 -9.41 6.23 -4.52
CA GLN A 60 -8.15 6.01 -3.81
C GLN A 60 -7.07 5.42 -4.73
N GLN A 61 -7.40 4.50 -5.63
CA GLN A 61 -6.47 3.96 -6.63
C GLN A 61 -5.89 5.08 -7.50
N VAL A 62 -6.77 5.96 -8.02
CA VAL A 62 -6.37 7.14 -8.78
C VAL A 62 -5.48 8.06 -7.94
N ARG A 63 -5.86 8.37 -6.70
CA ARG A 63 -5.06 9.24 -5.82
C ARG A 63 -3.69 8.67 -5.50
N ILE A 64 -3.61 7.38 -5.15
CA ILE A 64 -2.36 6.67 -4.88
C ILE A 64 -1.46 6.76 -6.10
N LEU A 65 -1.98 6.40 -7.27
CA LEU A 65 -1.23 6.39 -8.52
C LEU A 65 -0.70 7.78 -8.87
N ASP A 66 -1.58 8.77 -8.78
CA ASP A 66 -1.27 10.16 -9.10
C ASP A 66 -0.20 10.73 -8.18
N LEU A 67 -0.28 10.46 -6.88
CA LEU A 67 0.71 10.94 -5.92
C LEU A 67 2.07 10.25 -6.14
N HIS A 68 2.11 8.94 -6.39
CA HIS A 68 3.36 8.25 -6.71
C HIS A 68 4.01 8.80 -7.97
N ASN A 69 3.24 8.99 -9.04
CA ASN A 69 3.76 9.50 -10.31
C ASN A 69 4.23 10.96 -10.19
N GLN A 70 3.54 11.81 -9.43
CA GLN A 70 4.03 13.18 -9.16
C GLN A 70 5.37 13.19 -8.43
N LEU A 71 5.54 12.35 -7.41
CA LEU A 71 6.79 12.23 -6.67
C LEU A 71 7.93 11.64 -7.52
N ARG A 72 7.61 10.64 -8.36
CA ARG A 72 8.57 10.08 -9.32
C ARG A 72 9.00 11.13 -10.36
N ALA A 73 8.06 11.92 -10.88
CA ALA A 73 8.33 13.00 -11.83
C ALA A 73 9.18 14.10 -11.18
N TRP A 74 8.92 14.41 -9.90
CA TRP A 74 9.71 15.36 -9.12
C TRP A 74 11.18 14.94 -9.00
N VAL A 75 11.44 13.67 -8.70
CA VAL A 75 12.80 13.11 -8.68
C VAL A 75 13.41 13.07 -10.08
N ALA A 76 12.65 12.58 -11.07
CA ALA A 76 13.14 12.46 -12.45
C ALA A 76 13.53 13.81 -13.05
N GLY A 77 12.80 14.88 -12.73
CA GLY A 77 13.11 16.25 -13.14
C GLY A 77 14.26 16.91 -12.38
N GLY A 78 14.85 16.23 -11.38
CA GLY A 78 15.96 16.78 -10.58
C GLY A 78 15.52 17.82 -9.54
N PHE A 79 14.24 17.85 -9.17
CA PHE A 79 13.72 18.81 -8.19
C PHE A 79 13.88 18.34 -6.74
N GLN A 80 14.19 17.06 -6.52
CA GLN A 80 14.55 16.54 -5.19
C GLN A 80 15.98 16.96 -4.84
N THR A 81 16.12 17.80 -3.82
CA THR A 81 17.41 18.32 -3.37
C THR A 81 18.41 17.19 -3.12
N GLY A 82 19.61 17.33 -3.69
CA GLY A 82 20.72 16.39 -3.50
C GLY A 82 20.69 15.17 -4.43
N LEU A 83 19.65 15.00 -5.26
CA LEU A 83 19.55 13.89 -6.21
C LEU A 83 19.69 14.37 -7.65
N PRO A 84 20.42 13.63 -8.51
CA PRO A 84 20.49 13.90 -9.93
C PRO A 84 19.16 13.55 -10.62
N PRO A 85 18.82 14.20 -11.75
CA PRO A 85 17.68 13.81 -12.58
C PRO A 85 17.80 12.37 -13.11
N ALA A 86 16.67 11.78 -13.50
CA ALA A 86 16.58 10.40 -13.98
C ALA A 86 16.28 10.33 -15.49
N ALA A 87 16.88 9.38 -16.20
CA ALA A 87 16.73 9.17 -17.65
C ALA A 87 15.87 7.95 -18.04
N ASN A 88 15.25 7.29 -17.08
CA ASN A 88 14.48 6.06 -17.33
C ASN A 88 13.33 5.85 -16.35
N MET A 89 12.91 6.89 -15.62
CA MET A 89 11.87 6.75 -14.59
C MET A 89 10.53 6.46 -15.24
N ARG A 90 10.00 5.25 -15.07
CA ARG A 90 8.72 4.87 -15.69
C ARG A 90 7.52 5.44 -14.93
N ALA A 91 6.47 5.80 -15.65
CA ALA A 91 5.16 6.03 -15.05
C ALA A 91 4.61 4.71 -14.50
N LEU A 92 4.01 4.78 -13.31
CA LEU A 92 3.27 3.67 -12.75
C LEU A 92 1.87 3.62 -13.37
N SER A 93 1.37 2.41 -13.55
CA SER A 93 -0.03 2.09 -13.79
C SER A 93 -0.55 1.15 -12.69
N TRP A 94 -1.86 1.21 -12.43
CA TRP A 94 -2.47 0.33 -11.43
C TRP A 94 -2.50 -1.13 -11.92
N ASP A 95 -2.35 -2.06 -10.99
CA ASP A 95 -2.35 -3.49 -11.26
C ASP A 95 -3.24 -4.24 -10.26
N ASP A 96 -4.33 -4.81 -10.75
CA ASP A 96 -5.33 -5.47 -9.91
C ASP A 96 -4.82 -6.79 -9.31
N GLU A 97 -3.92 -7.52 -10.00
CA GLU A 97 -3.29 -8.73 -9.45
C GLU A 97 -2.43 -8.37 -8.23
N LEU A 98 -1.57 -7.35 -8.36
CA LEU A 98 -0.75 -6.85 -7.25
C LEU A 98 -1.62 -6.34 -6.09
N ALA A 99 -2.73 -5.66 -6.39
CA ALA A 99 -3.66 -5.14 -5.39
C ALA A 99 -4.35 -6.27 -4.61
N VAL A 100 -4.79 -7.34 -5.29
CA VAL A 100 -5.38 -8.52 -4.64
C VAL A 100 -4.37 -9.19 -3.71
N ILE A 101 -3.11 -9.31 -4.12
CA ILE A 101 -2.04 -9.87 -3.28
C ILE A 101 -1.74 -8.96 -2.08
N ALA A 102 -1.64 -7.64 -2.29
CA ALA A 102 -1.41 -6.66 -1.24
C ALA A 102 -2.55 -6.67 -0.21
N GLN A 103 -3.79 -6.72 -0.67
CA GLN A 103 -4.97 -6.83 0.19
C GLN A 103 -4.98 -8.15 0.96
N ARG A 104 -4.59 -9.26 0.33
CA ARG A 104 -4.46 -10.54 1.02
C ARG A 104 -3.48 -10.46 2.19
N TRP A 105 -2.40 -9.72 2.04
CA TRP A 105 -1.44 -9.52 3.13
C TRP A 105 -1.99 -8.57 4.21
N ALA A 106 -2.58 -7.43 3.81
CA ALA A 106 -3.21 -6.48 4.75
C ALA A 106 -4.25 -7.15 5.65
N ASP A 107 -5.03 -8.08 5.10
CA ASP A 107 -6.04 -8.89 5.80
C ASP A 107 -5.49 -9.75 6.94
N GLN A 108 -4.17 -9.96 7.00
CA GLN A 108 -3.52 -10.72 8.06
C GLN A 108 -3.22 -9.86 9.29
N CYS A 109 -3.44 -8.53 9.22
CA CYS A 109 -3.25 -7.60 10.32
C CYS A 109 -1.90 -7.79 11.03
N THR A 110 -0.85 -8.10 10.26
CA THR A 110 0.46 -8.50 10.74
C THR A 110 1.50 -7.48 10.31
N ASP A 111 2.40 -7.13 11.22
CA ASP A 111 3.45 -6.16 10.98
C ASP A 111 4.51 -6.73 10.01
N GLY A 112 5.10 -5.87 9.19
CA GLY A 112 6.13 -6.21 8.23
C GLY A 112 5.63 -6.84 6.93
N HIS A 113 6.52 -7.61 6.31
CA HIS A 113 6.36 -8.14 4.95
C HIS A 113 5.98 -9.62 4.93
N ASP A 114 5.16 -10.02 3.98
CA ASP A 114 4.94 -11.42 3.62
C ASP A 114 6.20 -12.09 3.05
N LYS A 115 6.16 -13.42 2.90
CA LYS A 115 7.34 -14.19 2.47
C LYS A 115 7.45 -14.35 0.95
N GLU A 116 6.32 -14.45 0.25
CA GLU A 116 6.28 -14.71 -1.18
C GLU A 116 5.01 -14.07 -1.77
N ARG A 117 5.20 -13.22 -2.78
CA ARG A 117 4.18 -12.35 -3.39
C ARG A 117 4.39 -12.13 -4.90
N SER A 118 5.33 -12.87 -5.48
CA SER A 118 5.74 -12.71 -6.88
C SER A 118 4.62 -13.20 -7.80
N VAL A 119 4.50 -12.53 -8.94
CA VAL A 119 3.57 -12.90 -10.02
C VAL A 119 4.35 -13.55 -11.17
N SER A 120 3.66 -14.15 -12.12
CA SER A 120 4.29 -14.80 -13.29
C SER A 120 5.20 -13.85 -14.08
N ARG A 121 4.83 -12.56 -14.11
CA ARG A 121 5.50 -11.51 -14.88
C ARG A 121 6.84 -11.09 -14.26
N PHE A 122 6.99 -11.11 -12.93
CA PHE A 122 8.17 -10.59 -12.24
C PHE A 122 8.16 -10.83 -10.71
N HIS A 123 9.34 -10.67 -10.11
CA HIS A 123 9.50 -10.41 -8.67
C HIS A 123 8.74 -9.13 -8.25
N VAL A 124 8.14 -9.13 -7.06
CA VAL A 124 7.30 -8.05 -6.56
C VAL A 124 7.87 -7.45 -5.26
N GLY A 125 8.11 -6.14 -5.29
CA GLY A 125 8.53 -5.35 -4.14
C GLY A 125 7.34 -4.91 -3.28
N GLN A 126 7.59 -4.36 -2.09
CA GLN A 126 6.51 -4.00 -1.18
C GLN A 126 6.90 -2.86 -0.23
N ASN A 127 6.00 -1.89 -0.06
CA ASN A 127 6.02 -0.93 1.04
C ASN A 127 4.86 -1.24 1.99
N VAL A 128 5.13 -1.14 3.30
CA VAL A 128 4.13 -1.36 4.35
C VAL A 128 4.19 -0.21 5.34
N ALA A 129 3.02 0.34 5.71
CA ALA A 129 2.89 1.32 6.77
C ALA A 129 1.88 0.83 7.81
N LEU A 130 2.15 1.13 9.08
CA LEU A 130 1.29 0.77 10.21
C LEU A 130 1.12 1.97 11.12
N VAL A 131 -0.10 2.45 11.26
CA VAL A 131 -0.48 3.59 12.12
C VAL A 131 -1.43 3.11 13.18
N TRP A 132 -1.27 3.56 14.42
CA TRP A 132 -2.08 3.05 15.53
C TRP A 132 -2.31 4.11 16.62
N THR A 133 -3.37 3.93 17.40
CA THR A 133 -3.72 4.76 18.56
C THR A 133 -4.21 3.90 19.72
N TYR A 134 -3.94 4.33 20.95
CA TYR A 134 -4.47 3.69 22.16
C TYR A 134 -5.96 4.00 22.40
N GLU A 135 -6.58 4.84 21.57
CA GLU A 135 -7.99 5.14 21.67
C GLU A 135 -8.86 3.88 21.55
N TYR A 136 -9.90 3.86 22.37
CA TYR A 136 -10.84 2.75 22.46
C TYR A 136 -12.12 3.03 21.64
N GLU A 137 -12.45 4.30 21.41
CA GLU A 137 -13.65 4.72 20.68
C GLU A 137 -13.38 4.84 19.19
N ASP A 138 -14.39 4.50 18.39
CA ASP A 138 -14.33 4.32 16.92
C ASP A 138 -14.34 5.66 16.15
N ASP A 139 -14.01 6.77 16.83
CA ASP A 139 -14.11 8.13 16.30
C ASP A 139 -12.95 8.50 15.35
N LEU A 140 -11.94 7.64 15.22
CA LEU A 140 -11.03 7.73 14.09
C LEU A 140 -11.81 7.40 12.83
N LEU A 141 -11.98 8.40 11.96
CA LEU A 141 -12.48 8.26 10.60
C LEU A 141 -11.84 7.01 9.98
N ASP A 142 -12.66 6.01 9.68
CA ASP A 142 -12.26 4.73 9.05
C ASP A 142 -11.65 4.94 7.65
N GLU A 143 -11.67 6.17 7.14
CA GLU A 143 -11.03 6.50 5.87
C GLU A 143 -9.49 6.31 5.93
N PRO A 144 -8.91 5.62 4.94
CA PRO A 144 -7.47 5.45 4.81
C PRO A 144 -6.83 6.78 4.38
N ASP A 145 -5.81 7.21 5.11
CA ASP A 145 -5.01 8.39 4.78
C ASP A 145 -3.76 7.97 3.99
N TRP A 146 -3.99 7.68 2.71
CA TRP A 146 -2.95 7.25 1.77
C TRP A 146 -1.87 8.31 1.56
N ASP A 147 -2.26 9.59 1.47
CA ASP A 147 -1.34 10.70 1.24
C ASP A 147 -0.27 10.75 2.32
N SER A 148 -0.69 10.73 3.60
CA SER A 148 0.26 10.75 4.73
C SER A 148 1.23 9.57 4.69
N GLN A 149 0.78 8.37 4.29
CA GLN A 149 1.66 7.20 4.23
C GLN A 149 2.67 7.30 3.08
N ILE A 150 2.21 7.73 1.91
CA ILE A 150 3.06 7.87 0.71
C ILE A 150 4.09 8.97 0.93
N TYR A 151 3.70 10.10 1.53
CA TYR A 151 4.65 11.15 1.90
C TYR A 151 5.63 10.70 2.98
N ALA A 152 5.20 9.90 3.98
CA ALA A 152 6.12 9.35 4.96
C ALA A 152 7.20 8.46 4.29
N TRP A 153 6.80 7.58 3.37
CA TRP A 153 7.73 6.77 2.58
C TRP A 153 8.66 7.63 1.72
N TYR A 154 8.15 8.66 1.07
CA TYR A 154 8.96 9.55 0.23
C TYR A 154 9.96 10.37 1.05
N ASN A 155 9.52 10.89 2.20
CA ASN A 155 10.30 11.79 3.05
C ASN A 155 11.45 11.08 3.76
N GLU A 156 11.54 9.75 3.73
CA GLU A 156 12.73 9.00 4.16
C GLU A 156 14.01 9.55 3.51
N ALA A 157 13.94 10.02 2.27
CA ALA A 157 15.09 10.61 1.57
C ALA A 157 15.66 11.81 2.32
N THR A 158 14.79 12.68 2.83
CA THR A 158 15.17 13.87 3.59
C THR A 158 15.51 13.50 5.04
N GLU A 159 14.68 12.68 5.69
CA GLU A 159 14.83 12.30 7.10
C GLU A 159 16.12 11.52 7.37
N PHE A 160 16.49 10.62 6.45
CA PHE A 160 17.66 9.75 6.59
C PHE A 160 18.80 10.12 5.65
N HIS A 161 18.75 11.31 5.05
CA HIS A 161 19.81 11.90 4.23
C HIS A 161 20.30 10.96 3.12
N PHE A 162 19.40 10.58 2.22
CA PHE A 162 19.73 9.74 1.08
C PHE A 162 20.87 10.35 0.27
N LYS A 163 21.84 9.51 -0.11
CA LYS A 163 23.04 9.93 -0.84
C LYS A 163 22.93 9.51 -2.29
N SER A 164 23.18 10.43 -3.22
CA SER A 164 23.19 10.13 -4.66
C SER A 164 24.19 9.02 -5.04
N ALA A 165 25.29 8.88 -4.28
CA ALA A 165 26.23 7.77 -4.43
C ALA A 165 25.63 6.38 -4.16
N SER A 166 24.45 6.31 -3.54
CA SER A 166 23.71 5.07 -3.31
C SER A 166 22.77 4.70 -4.45
N ILE A 167 22.71 5.48 -5.54
CA ILE A 167 21.84 5.22 -6.70
C ILE A 167 22.42 4.10 -7.58
N SER A 168 23.73 4.17 -7.87
CA SER A 168 24.41 3.26 -8.78
C SER A 168 25.90 3.16 -8.42
N PRO A 169 26.39 1.97 -8.01
CA PRO A 169 25.61 0.79 -7.68
C PRO A 169 24.69 1.07 -6.47
N PHE A 170 23.51 0.47 -6.48
CA PHE A 170 22.50 0.66 -5.46
C PHE A 170 22.95 0.08 -4.13
N GLN A 171 22.93 0.93 -3.10
CA GLN A 171 23.28 0.56 -1.72
C GLN A 171 22.04 0.62 -0.84
N PHE A 172 21.53 -0.56 -0.47
CA PHE A 172 20.31 -0.66 0.32
C PHE A 172 20.51 -0.21 1.78
N SER A 173 19.52 0.51 2.30
CA SER A 173 19.39 0.85 3.71
C SER A 173 17.95 0.62 4.15
N LYS A 174 17.76 -0.09 5.27
CA LYS A 174 16.42 -0.37 5.81
C LYS A 174 15.58 0.88 6.09
N LYS A 175 16.23 2.01 6.40
CA LYS A 175 15.55 3.28 6.69
C LYS A 175 15.13 4.05 5.42
N LEU A 176 15.64 3.65 4.26
CA LEU A 176 15.42 4.32 2.97
C LEU A 176 14.68 3.41 1.99
N GLY A 177 14.28 2.22 2.45
CA GLY A 177 13.74 1.15 1.60
C GLY A 177 12.43 1.56 0.94
N HIS A 178 11.58 2.33 1.62
CA HIS A 178 10.30 2.73 1.07
C HIS A 178 10.47 3.82 0.01
N PHE A 179 11.31 4.83 0.30
CA PHE A 179 11.65 5.86 -0.69
C PHE A 179 12.24 5.24 -1.96
N THR A 180 13.26 4.39 -1.80
CA THR A 180 13.99 3.80 -2.92
C THR A 180 13.11 2.90 -3.79
N GLN A 181 12.16 2.16 -3.21
CA GLN A 181 11.16 1.42 -3.97
C GLN A 181 10.18 2.36 -4.72
N LEU A 182 9.71 3.43 -4.07
CA LEU A 182 8.77 4.39 -4.65
C LEU A 182 9.35 5.04 -5.91
N VAL A 183 10.65 5.35 -5.90
CA VAL A 183 11.37 5.98 -7.02
C VAL A 183 12.25 5.01 -7.81
N TRP A 184 11.95 3.71 -7.78
CA TRP A 184 12.68 2.72 -8.57
C TRP A 184 12.30 2.84 -10.04
N ALA A 185 13.25 3.11 -10.93
CA ALA A 185 12.94 3.50 -12.30
C ALA A 185 12.21 2.42 -13.11
N ASP A 186 12.63 1.16 -12.97
CA ASP A 186 12.10 0.05 -13.77
C ASP A 186 10.74 -0.46 -13.27
N THR A 187 10.32 -0.07 -12.05
CA THR A 187 8.97 -0.36 -11.53
C THR A 187 7.93 0.44 -12.33
N TYR A 188 6.91 -0.24 -12.83
CA TYR A 188 5.85 0.35 -13.66
C TYR A 188 4.42 -0.09 -13.31
N LYS A 189 4.26 -1.04 -12.38
CA LYS A 189 2.98 -1.51 -11.85
C LYS A 189 2.93 -1.30 -10.34
N ILE A 190 1.76 -0.89 -9.84
CA ILE A 190 1.49 -0.78 -8.40
C ILE A 190 0.08 -1.29 -8.10
N GLY A 191 -0.06 -2.02 -6.99
CA GLY A 191 -1.36 -2.40 -6.45
C GLY A 191 -1.32 -2.42 -4.93
N CYS A 192 -2.32 -1.83 -4.29
CA CYS A 192 -2.33 -1.62 -2.84
C CYS A 192 -3.53 -2.27 -2.15
N GLY A 193 -3.37 -2.54 -0.85
CA GLY A 193 -4.38 -3.09 0.04
C GLY A 193 -4.37 -2.40 1.40
N TYR A 194 -5.50 -2.46 2.09
CA TYR A 194 -5.73 -1.78 3.35
C TYR A 194 -6.53 -2.62 4.32
N ALA A 195 -6.18 -2.56 5.61
CA ALA A 195 -7.03 -3.07 6.67
C ALA A 195 -6.98 -2.18 7.91
N TYR A 196 -8.10 -2.12 8.61
CA TYR A 196 -8.27 -1.45 9.88
C TYR A 196 -8.76 -2.46 10.91
N TYR A 197 -8.09 -2.54 12.04
CA TYR A 197 -8.35 -3.56 13.04
C TYR A 197 -8.00 -3.08 14.43
N ARG A 198 -8.57 -3.74 15.43
CA ARG A 198 -8.29 -3.52 16.84
C ARG A 198 -7.42 -4.65 17.39
N GLN A 199 -6.41 -4.29 18.17
CA GLN A 199 -5.55 -5.23 18.88
C GLN A 199 -5.26 -4.79 20.32
N SER A 200 -4.91 -5.74 21.18
CA SER A 200 -4.68 -5.50 22.60
C SER A 200 -3.47 -4.62 22.92
N VAL A 201 -2.43 -4.64 22.09
CA VAL A 201 -1.15 -3.95 22.36
C VAL A 201 -1.17 -2.49 21.89
N ARG A 202 -1.69 -2.23 20.68
CA ARG A 202 -1.64 -0.92 20.00
C ARG A 202 -3.03 -0.30 19.79
N GLY A 203 -4.09 -0.86 20.37
CA GLY A 203 -5.46 -0.37 20.20
C GLY A 203 -5.93 -0.46 18.74
N LEU A 204 -6.54 0.62 18.25
CA LEU A 204 -6.97 0.78 16.87
C LEU A 204 -5.74 0.91 15.95
N THR A 205 -5.66 0.10 14.90
CA THR A 205 -4.50 -0.02 14.01
C THR A 205 -4.92 -0.08 12.55
N LYS A 206 -4.31 0.76 11.71
CA LYS A 206 -4.45 0.78 10.25
C LYS A 206 -3.17 0.23 9.63
N ILE A 207 -3.29 -0.69 8.68
CA ILE A 207 -2.19 -1.20 7.86
C ILE A 207 -2.43 -0.86 6.39
N TYR A 208 -1.38 -0.36 5.74
CA TYR A 208 -1.35 -0.01 4.33
C TYR A 208 -0.25 -0.83 3.67
N VAL A 209 -0.57 -1.50 2.57
CA VAL A 209 0.36 -2.35 1.83
C VAL A 209 0.31 -1.93 0.37
N CYS A 210 1.45 -1.62 -0.24
CA CYS A 210 1.56 -1.42 -1.69
C CYS A 210 2.60 -2.39 -2.24
N ASN A 211 2.21 -3.17 -3.25
CA ASN A 211 3.06 -4.06 -4.01
C ASN A 211 3.48 -3.38 -5.32
N TYR A 212 4.74 -3.58 -5.71
CA TYR A 212 5.40 -2.89 -6.83
C TYR A 212 5.98 -3.89 -7.82
N GLY A 213 5.71 -3.67 -9.10
CA GLY A 213 6.05 -4.59 -10.18
C GLY A 213 6.82 -3.95 -11.34
N PRO A 214 7.97 -4.50 -11.74
CA PRO A 214 8.87 -5.37 -10.98
C PRO A 214 9.31 -4.69 -9.68
N GLY A 215 9.63 -5.50 -8.68
CA GLY A 215 10.15 -5.02 -7.40
C GLY A 215 11.55 -4.42 -7.55
N GLY A 216 11.77 -3.31 -6.82
CA GLY A 216 13.02 -2.59 -6.78
C GLY A 216 13.94 -3.04 -5.66
N ASN A 217 14.78 -2.11 -5.19
CA ASN A 217 15.73 -2.29 -4.08
C ASN A 217 16.75 -3.42 -4.29
N ILE A 218 17.10 -3.69 -5.56
CA ILE A 218 18.02 -4.76 -5.93
C ILE A 218 19.47 -4.27 -5.71
N ILE A 219 20.13 -4.81 -4.69
CA ILE A 219 21.50 -4.45 -4.30
C ILE A 219 22.46 -4.65 -5.48
N GLY A 220 23.33 -3.67 -5.72
CA GLY A 220 24.37 -3.74 -6.75
C GLY A 220 23.89 -3.39 -8.17
N THR A 221 22.57 -3.24 -8.39
CA THR A 221 22.02 -2.74 -9.66
C THR A 221 21.92 -1.20 -9.63
N SER A 222 21.25 -0.58 -10.61
CA SER A 222 20.98 0.86 -10.59
C SER A 222 19.53 1.13 -10.19
N MET A 223 19.31 2.05 -9.24
CA MET A 223 17.97 2.49 -8.86
C MET A 223 17.29 3.29 -9.98
N TYR A 224 18.06 4.16 -10.64
CA TYR A 224 17.69 4.85 -11.87
C TYR A 224 18.95 5.34 -12.60
N GLU A 225 18.85 5.56 -13.90
CA GLU A 225 19.93 6.15 -14.70
C GLU A 225 20.02 7.65 -14.49
N GLN A 226 21.19 8.12 -14.09
CA GLN A 226 21.44 9.54 -13.84
C GLN A 226 21.74 10.25 -15.17
N SER A 227 21.11 11.38 -15.41
CA SER A 227 21.35 12.22 -16.60
C SER A 227 21.13 13.70 -16.28
N PRO A 228 21.82 14.64 -16.97
CA PRO A 228 21.54 16.06 -16.83
C PRO A 228 20.11 16.46 -17.25
N VAL A 229 19.47 15.64 -18.09
CA VAL A 229 18.11 15.85 -18.59
C VAL A 229 17.28 14.58 -18.45
N ALA A 230 16.01 14.75 -18.04
CA ALA A 230 15.05 13.66 -18.06
C ALA A 230 14.84 13.21 -19.52
N THR A 231 15.17 11.96 -19.79
CA THR A 231 15.03 11.30 -21.09
C THR A 231 14.37 9.94 -20.88
N CYS A 232 14.11 9.22 -21.97
CA CYS A 232 13.63 7.84 -21.93
C CYS A 232 14.56 6.94 -22.73
N ARG A 233 14.81 5.74 -22.21
CA ARG A 233 15.59 4.71 -22.93
C ARG A 233 14.87 4.28 -24.21
N PRO A 234 15.59 3.74 -25.21
CA PRO A 234 14.97 3.10 -26.37
C PRO A 234 13.90 2.08 -25.95
N GLY A 235 12.75 2.08 -26.64
CA GLY A 235 11.57 1.27 -26.29
C GLY A 235 10.60 1.92 -25.30
N LEU A 236 10.94 3.11 -24.77
CA LEU A 236 10.05 3.94 -23.97
C LEU A 236 9.86 5.31 -24.62
N VAL A 237 8.68 5.90 -24.44
CA VAL A 237 8.33 7.25 -24.89
C VAL A 237 8.08 8.18 -23.71
N PRO A 238 8.28 9.50 -23.83
CA PRO A 238 7.90 10.42 -22.77
C PRO A 238 6.39 10.35 -22.47
N ALA A 239 6.02 10.24 -21.19
CA ALA A 239 4.64 10.26 -20.70
C ALA A 239 4.08 11.70 -20.67
N ILE A 240 4.33 12.49 -21.71
CA ILE A 240 4.18 13.96 -21.72
C ILE A 240 2.74 14.43 -21.47
N ASN A 241 1.77 13.60 -21.81
CA ASN A 241 0.34 13.91 -21.66
C ASN A 241 -0.19 13.67 -20.24
N THR A 242 0.59 13.02 -19.37
CA THR A 242 0.16 12.60 -18.03
C THR A 242 1.13 13.08 -16.96
N TYR A 243 2.43 12.78 -17.11
CA TYR A 243 3.48 13.11 -16.14
C TYR A 243 4.78 13.50 -16.85
N ASN A 244 5.02 14.81 -16.96
CA ASN A 244 6.24 15.32 -17.60
C ASN A 244 7.50 14.80 -16.87
N GLY A 245 8.49 14.33 -17.63
CA GLY A 245 9.73 13.74 -17.10
C GLY A 245 9.66 12.25 -16.78
N LEU A 246 8.50 11.60 -16.91
CA LEU A 246 8.37 10.15 -16.83
C LEU A 246 8.33 9.49 -18.21
N CYS A 247 8.57 8.18 -18.22
CA CYS A 247 8.58 7.34 -19.40
C CYS A 247 7.42 6.35 -19.41
N ASP A 248 6.82 6.12 -20.56
CA ASP A 248 5.77 5.14 -20.80
C ASP A 248 6.20 4.12 -21.86
N LYS A 249 5.49 2.99 -21.99
CA LYS A 249 5.73 2.00 -23.04
C LYS A 249 5.48 2.66 -24.40
N ASP A 250 6.39 2.49 -25.35
CA ASP A 250 6.18 2.96 -26.71
C ASP A 250 5.02 2.17 -27.36
N PRO A 251 3.88 2.81 -27.70
CA PRO A 251 2.75 2.12 -28.32
C PRO A 251 3.08 1.59 -29.72
N PHE A 252 4.16 2.04 -30.35
CA PHE A 252 4.58 1.63 -31.69
C PHE A 252 5.75 0.62 -31.69
N HIS A 253 6.28 0.26 -30.52
CA HIS A 253 7.34 -0.73 -30.34
C HIS A 253 6.82 -1.97 -29.60
N VAL A 254 5.67 -2.49 -30.03
CA VAL A 254 5.25 -3.85 -29.66
C VAL A 254 6.07 -4.80 -30.53
N GLY A 255 7.15 -5.34 -29.96
CA GLY A 255 7.90 -6.44 -30.55
C GLY A 255 6.98 -7.64 -30.82
N ILE A 256 7.35 -8.41 -31.84
CA ILE A 256 6.66 -9.59 -32.39
C ILE A 256 6.76 -10.77 -31.41
N ASP A 257 6.41 -10.57 -30.13
CA ASP A 257 6.66 -11.57 -29.09
C ASP A 257 5.62 -11.56 -27.94
N ASP A 258 4.72 -10.57 -27.85
CA ASP A 258 3.75 -10.44 -26.75
C ASP A 258 2.31 -10.26 -27.28
N GLU A 259 1.81 -11.22 -28.06
CA GLU A 259 0.36 -11.44 -28.15
C GLU A 259 -0.07 -12.17 -26.88
N ASN A 260 -0.56 -11.45 -25.84
CA ASN A 260 -1.68 -11.87 -24.96
C ASN A 260 -1.91 -11.02 -23.69
N ASP A 261 -1.43 -9.78 -23.58
CA ASP A 261 -1.89 -8.91 -22.47
C ASP A 261 -2.15 -7.49 -22.99
N ASP A 262 -3.26 -6.91 -22.55
CA ASP A 262 -3.68 -5.49 -22.73
C ASP A 262 -4.51 -5.10 -23.98
N LEU A 263 -5.55 -5.88 -24.34
CA LEU A 263 -6.61 -5.42 -25.26
C LEU A 263 -7.84 -4.78 -24.59
N GLU A 264 -7.69 -4.19 -23.40
CA GLU A 264 -8.84 -3.54 -22.71
C GLU A 264 -8.61 -2.11 -22.18
N ASP A 265 -7.62 -1.35 -22.70
CA ASP A 265 -7.42 0.05 -22.23
C ASP A 265 -7.43 1.13 -23.34
N THR A 266 -7.91 0.83 -24.54
CA THR A 266 -7.88 1.80 -25.66
C THR A 266 -9.13 2.68 -25.82
N PHE A 267 -10.14 2.58 -24.95
CA PHE A 267 -11.34 3.45 -25.04
C PHE A 267 -11.76 4.01 -23.68
N GLY A 268 -10.88 4.82 -23.10
CA GLY A 268 -11.14 5.60 -21.89
C GLY A 268 -10.69 7.06 -22.00
N SER A 269 -10.74 7.67 -23.20
CA SER A 269 -10.51 9.11 -23.35
C SER A 269 -11.74 9.88 -22.84
N ALA A 270 -11.84 10.00 -21.52
CA ALA A 270 -12.64 11.02 -20.87
C ALA A 270 -11.71 12.20 -20.58
N THR A 271 -11.90 13.29 -21.32
CA THR A 271 -11.32 14.59 -21.06
C THR A 271 -11.70 15.07 -19.66
N HIS A 272 -10.91 14.76 -18.65
CA HIS A 272 -10.88 15.51 -17.40
C HIS A 272 -9.81 16.58 -17.52
N VAL A 273 -10.26 17.78 -17.89
CA VAL A 273 -9.47 19.01 -17.74
C VAL A 273 -9.28 19.23 -16.23
N VAL A 274 -8.20 18.70 -15.67
CA VAL A 274 -7.67 19.19 -14.40
C VAL A 274 -6.76 20.36 -14.74
N SER A 275 -7.27 21.55 -14.42
CA SER A 275 -6.59 22.84 -14.57
C SER A 275 -5.12 22.73 -14.17
N SER A 276 -4.25 23.07 -15.11
CA SER A 276 -2.82 23.26 -14.91
C SER A 276 -2.59 24.33 -13.84
N SER A 277 -2.23 23.90 -12.62
CA SER A 277 -1.33 24.58 -11.67
C SER A 277 -1.17 23.77 -10.36
N PRO A 278 -0.31 22.73 -10.27
CA PRO A 278 -0.01 22.07 -8.99
C PRO A 278 1.43 22.30 -8.47
N LEU A 279 2.37 22.79 -9.28
CA LEU A 279 3.79 22.87 -8.89
C LEU A 279 4.04 23.81 -7.69
N GLN A 280 3.26 24.88 -7.55
CA GLN A 280 3.40 25.80 -6.41
C GLN A 280 2.75 25.27 -5.12
N SER A 281 1.64 24.52 -5.21
CA SER A 281 1.02 23.91 -4.03
C SER A 281 1.79 22.69 -3.51
N PHE A 282 2.49 21.97 -4.41
CA PHE A 282 3.35 20.83 -4.05
C PHE A 282 4.54 21.23 -3.16
N GLN A 283 5.23 22.33 -3.49
CA GLN A 283 6.35 22.83 -2.68
C GLN A 283 5.92 23.26 -1.27
N THR A 284 4.75 23.89 -1.13
CA THR A 284 4.23 24.33 0.18
C THR A 284 3.77 23.15 1.04
N PHE A 285 3.27 22.06 0.43
CA PHE A 285 2.82 20.88 1.16
C PHE A 285 3.99 20.01 1.66
N LEU A 286 5.04 19.83 0.84
CA LEU A 286 6.26 19.11 1.22
C LEU A 286 7.01 19.77 2.38
N LEU A 287 6.99 21.11 2.46
CA LEU A 287 7.66 21.86 3.53
C LEU A 287 6.87 21.90 4.84
N ASN A 288 5.55 21.65 4.83
CA ASN A 288 4.67 21.86 5.98
C ASN A 288 3.99 20.59 6.52
N SER A 289 4.29 19.41 5.98
CA SER A 289 3.73 18.16 6.49
C SER A 289 4.39 17.80 7.83
N PRO A 290 3.64 17.73 8.95
CA PRO A 290 4.20 17.33 10.24
C PRO A 290 4.62 15.86 10.18
N VAL A 291 5.90 15.60 10.44
CA VAL A 291 6.45 14.25 10.64
C VAL A 291 5.72 13.61 11.83
N PRO A 292 4.94 12.53 11.65
CA PRO A 292 4.49 11.76 12.79
C PRO A 292 5.74 11.08 13.34
N HIS A 293 6.12 11.39 14.58
CA HIS A 293 7.21 10.72 15.27
C HIS A 293 6.98 9.20 15.26
N ALA A 294 7.68 8.50 14.37
CA ALA A 294 7.78 7.06 14.38
C ALA A 294 8.49 6.66 15.67
N ALA A 295 7.75 6.04 16.59
CA ALA A 295 8.34 5.43 17.78
C ALA A 295 9.19 4.21 17.36
N SER A 296 10.51 4.35 17.48
CA SER A 296 11.49 3.28 17.32
C SER A 296 11.19 2.07 18.21
N PRO A 297 11.47 0.82 17.76
CA PRO A 297 11.27 -0.36 18.59
C PRO A 297 12.54 -0.75 19.38
N PHE A 298 12.36 -0.87 20.70
CA PHE A 298 13.17 -1.57 21.73
C PHE A 298 14.57 -1.06 22.14
N PRO A 299 14.83 -0.92 23.47
CA PRO A 299 16.16 -1.02 24.04
C PRO A 299 16.43 -2.42 24.61
N SER A 300 17.67 -2.87 24.42
CA SER A 300 18.28 -4.04 25.04
C SER A 300 18.34 -3.92 26.58
N SER A 301 18.26 -5.07 27.23
CA SER A 301 18.30 -5.28 28.69
C SER A 301 19.51 -4.67 29.39
N SER A 302 19.28 -4.00 30.54
CA SER A 302 19.96 -4.27 31.82
C SER A 302 19.37 -3.41 32.95
N SER A 303 19.27 -4.02 34.13
CA SER A 303 18.59 -3.59 35.36
C SER A 303 19.03 -2.26 35.98
N ASN A 304 18.09 -1.45 36.49
CA ASN A 304 17.83 -1.22 37.92
C ASN A 304 17.03 0.09 38.17
N TYR A 305 16.09 -0.03 39.11
CA TYR A 305 15.22 0.94 39.77
C TYR A 305 15.62 2.42 39.75
N PHE A 306 14.64 3.32 39.52
CA PHE A 306 14.20 4.34 40.50
C PHE A 306 12.86 4.99 40.05
N LEU A 307 11.92 5.10 41.00
CA LEU A 307 10.65 5.83 40.88
C LEU A 307 10.88 7.31 40.55
N LEU A 308 9.95 7.94 39.81
CA LEU A 308 9.37 9.26 40.13
C LEU A 308 8.13 9.59 39.25
N GLY A 309 6.97 9.74 39.90
CA GLY A 309 6.11 10.94 39.82
C GLY A 309 5.31 11.27 38.55
N ARG A 310 4.02 10.89 38.57
CA ARG A 310 2.83 11.48 37.91
C ARG A 310 2.93 12.93 37.36
N ILE A 311 2.37 13.13 36.16
CA ILE A 311 1.60 14.33 35.79
C ILE A 311 0.18 13.88 35.38
N ARG A 312 -0.82 14.22 36.20
CA ARG A 312 -2.24 14.15 35.84
C ARG A 312 -2.63 15.46 35.15
N ARG A 313 -3.10 15.41 33.90
CA ARG A 313 -3.94 16.48 33.35
C ARG A 313 -5.39 16.14 33.68
N THR A 314 -6.03 17.01 34.46
CA THR A 314 -7.45 16.98 34.82
C THR A 314 -8.30 17.47 33.65
N SER A 315 -9.39 16.76 33.34
CA SER A 315 -10.40 17.21 32.37
C SER A 315 -11.33 18.28 32.96
N PRO A 316 -11.97 19.12 32.13
CA PRO A 316 -12.72 20.29 32.56
C PRO A 316 -14.16 19.93 32.93
N LYS A 317 -14.38 19.31 34.10
CA LYS A 317 -15.74 19.14 34.67
C LYS A 317 -15.86 19.43 36.18
N THR A 318 -14.88 20.06 36.82
CA THR A 318 -14.92 20.35 38.28
C THR A 318 -14.75 21.82 38.67
N GLN A 319 -14.82 22.77 37.74
CA GLN A 319 -14.68 24.20 38.08
C GLN A 319 -15.95 24.88 38.60
N GLN A 320 -17.10 24.20 38.70
CA GLN A 320 -18.33 24.81 39.21
C GLN A 320 -18.70 24.44 40.65
N GLN A 321 -17.90 23.59 41.33
CA GLN A 321 -18.22 23.13 42.69
C GLN A 321 -17.21 23.54 43.78
N GLN A 322 -16.19 24.35 43.44
CA GLN A 322 -15.22 24.90 44.41
C GLN A 322 -15.32 26.42 44.64
N ARG A 323 -16.33 27.11 44.08
CA ARG A 323 -16.59 28.53 44.36
C ARG A 323 -17.52 28.82 45.54
N GLN A 324 -17.93 27.80 46.32
CA GLN A 324 -18.85 28.00 47.45
C GLN A 324 -18.27 27.71 48.85
N ASN A 325 -17.01 27.29 49.00
CA ASN A 325 -16.43 26.99 50.33
C ASN A 325 -15.21 27.84 50.74
N ALA A 326 -14.92 28.94 50.02
CA ALA A 326 -13.86 29.88 50.38
C ALA A 326 -14.43 31.27 50.74
N THR A 327 -15.42 31.30 51.64
CA THR A 327 -15.85 32.54 52.32
C THR A 327 -16.45 32.22 53.69
N ARG A 328 -15.70 31.55 54.55
CA ARG A 328 -15.99 31.47 56.00
C ARG A 328 -14.77 30.94 56.73
N ARG A 329 -13.87 31.85 57.13
CA ARG A 329 -12.99 31.81 58.33
C ARG A 329 -11.97 32.95 58.24
N SER A 330 -12.45 34.14 58.54
CA SER A 330 -11.67 35.23 59.15
C SER A 330 -12.38 35.57 60.46
N PHE A 331 -11.61 35.88 61.51
CA PHE A 331 -11.98 36.10 62.92
C PHE A 331 -12.07 34.84 63.81
N ALA A 332 -10.92 34.42 64.34
CA ALA A 332 -10.55 34.46 65.77
C ALA A 332 -9.20 33.76 65.95
#